data_AF-A0A0D2U5X2-F1
#
_entry.id   AF-A0A0D2U5X2-F1
#
_cell.length_a   1.000
_cell.length_b   1.000
_cell.length_c   1.000
_cell.angle_alpha   90.00
_cell.angle_beta   90.00
_cell.angle_gamma   90.00
#
_symmetry.space_group_name_H-M   'P 1'
#
loop_
_entity.id
_entity.type
_entity.pdbx_description
1 polymer ?
#
loop_
_entity_poly.entity_id
_entity_poly.type
_entity_poly.pdbx_seq_one_letter_code
_entity_poly.pdbx_strand_id
1 'polypeptide(L)'
;MAPEFLRGEPSNEKSDVYSFGVILWELITVQQPWNGISPAQVVGAVAFQNRKLAIPPNTSPKLVSLMESCWADDPAQRPSFGNIVITLKKLLKSPL
;
A
#
# COMPACT_ATOMS: atom_id res chain seq x y z
N MET A 1 -7.80 2.83 0.17
CA MET A 1 -8.55 1.90 -0.69
C MET A 1 -7.82 1.75 -2.02
N ALA A 2 -8.01 0.63 -2.71
CA ALA A 2 -7.39 0.36 -4.00
C ALA A 2 -8.00 1.21 -5.14
N PRO A 3 -7.23 1.55 -6.19
CA PRO A 3 -7.72 2.37 -7.31
C PRO A 3 -8.94 1.78 -8.00
N GLU A 4 -8.95 0.46 -8.27
CA GLU A 4 -10.06 -0.21 -8.95
C GLU A 4 -11.35 -0.18 -8.13
N PHE A 5 -11.25 -0.34 -6.81
CA PHE A 5 -12.41 -0.22 -5.92
C PHE A 5 -12.99 1.20 -5.95
N LEU A 6 -12.12 2.21 -5.94
CA LEU A 6 -12.54 3.63 -5.99
C LEU A 6 -13.16 4.02 -7.34
N ARG A 7 -12.84 3.30 -8.43
CA ARG A 7 -13.47 3.48 -9.75
C ARG A 7 -14.77 2.68 -9.92
N GLY A 8 -15.15 1.85 -8.94
CA GLY A 8 -16.30 0.95 -9.06
C GLY A 8 -16.05 -0.23 -10.01
N GLU A 9 -14.79 -0.58 -10.25
CA GLU A 9 -14.39 -1.73 -11.06
C GLU A 9 -14.43 -3.02 -10.22
N PRO A 10 -14.42 -4.22 -10.86
CA PRO A 10 -14.33 -5.48 -10.14
C PRO A 10 -13.12 -5.53 -9.21
N SER A 11 -13.38 -5.73 -7.92
CA SER A 11 -12.36 -5.92 -6.89
C SER A 11 -12.26 -7.37 -6.45
N ASN A 12 -11.08 -7.80 -6.03
CA ASN A 12 -10.84 -9.11 -5.44
C ASN A 12 -9.85 -8.99 -4.25
N GLU A 13 -9.28 -10.11 -3.79
CA GLU A 13 -8.27 -10.14 -2.73
C GLU A 13 -7.09 -9.16 -2.96
N LYS A 14 -6.76 -8.84 -4.21
CA LYS A 14 -5.70 -7.87 -4.53
C LYS A 14 -6.05 -6.43 -4.14
N SER A 15 -7.33 -6.08 -4.05
CA SER A 15 -7.76 -4.79 -3.52
C SER A 15 -7.53 -4.68 -2.01
N ASP A 16 -7.66 -5.79 -1.29
CA ASP A 16 -7.32 -5.88 0.14
C ASP A 16 -5.80 -5.79 0.35
N VAL A 17 -5.00 -6.41 -0.53
CA VAL A 17 -3.53 -6.28 -0.51
C VAL A 17 -3.09 -4.83 -0.66
N TYR A 18 -3.70 -4.06 -1.57
CA TYR A 18 -3.40 -2.64 -1.70
C TYR A 18 -3.71 -1.88 -0.42
N SER A 19 -4.88 -2.14 0.17
CA SER A 19 -5.31 -1.50 1.41
C SER A 19 -4.41 -1.87 2.59
N PHE A 20 -3.90 -3.11 2.63
CA PHE A 20 -2.87 -3.53 3.57
C PHE A 20 -1.57 -2.74 3.41
N GLY A 21 -1.13 -2.46 2.18
CA GLY A 21 0.02 -1.59 1.95
C GLY A 21 -0.16 -0.18 2.54
N VAL A 22 -1.38 0.37 2.45
CA VAL A 22 -1.73 1.66 3.09
C VAL A 22 -1.66 1.58 4.61
N ILE A 23 -2.16 0.50 5.21
CA ILE A 23 -2.04 0.26 6.66
C ILE A 23 -0.57 0.15 7.08
N LEU A 24 0.27 -0.55 6.31
CA LEU A 24 1.69 -0.66 6.60
C LEU A 24 2.37 0.71 6.61
N TRP A 25 2.00 1.59 5.66
CA TRP A 25 2.46 2.97 5.64
C TRP A 25 1.99 3.76 6.88
N GLU A 26 0.73 3.61 7.27
CA GLU A 26 0.18 4.27 8.47
C GLU A 26 0.90 3.83 9.73
N LEU A 27 1.23 2.54 9.87
CA LEU A 27 1.98 2.01 11.01
C LEU A 27 3.42 2.55 11.07
N ILE A 28 4.09 2.69 9.92
CA ILE A 28 5.46 3.19 9.85
C ILE A 28 5.53 4.69 10.14
N THR A 29 4.55 5.45 9.64
CA THR A 29 4.58 6.91 9.72
C THR A 29 3.84 7.46 10.94
N VAL A 30 2.93 6.69 11.52
CA VAL A 30 1.98 7.10 12.57
C VAL A 30 1.15 8.32 12.12
N GLN A 31 0.83 8.37 10.82
CA GLN A 31 0.10 9.47 10.19
C GLN A 31 -1.15 8.99 9.50
N GLN A 32 -2.15 9.86 9.42
CA GLN A 32 -3.34 9.61 8.61
C GLN A 32 -2.96 9.61 7.12
N PRO A 33 -3.34 8.57 6.35
CA PRO A 33 -3.10 8.54 4.92
C PRO A 33 -3.88 9.66 4.24
N TRP A 34 -3.24 10.32 3.26
CA TRP A 34 -3.83 11.43 2.51
C TRP A 34 -4.29 12.60 3.38
N ASN A 35 -3.58 12.87 4.48
CA ASN A 35 -3.89 14.00 5.33
C ASN A 35 -3.93 15.33 4.54
N GLY A 36 -4.91 16.19 4.86
CA GLY A 36 -5.09 17.50 4.23
C GLY A 36 -5.86 17.50 2.90
N ILE A 37 -6.39 16.36 2.43
CA ILE A 37 -7.31 16.33 1.28
C ILE A 37 -8.63 15.63 1.62
N SER A 38 -9.72 16.08 0.98
CA SER A 38 -11.07 15.52 1.17
C SER A 38 -11.23 14.13 0.56
N PRO A 39 -12.22 13.32 0.98
CA PRO A 39 -12.48 12.00 0.39
C PRO A 39 -12.62 12.01 -1.14
N ALA A 40 -13.31 13.01 -1.71
CA ALA A 40 -13.44 13.16 -3.15
C ALA A 40 -12.09 13.43 -3.85
N GLN A 41 -11.19 14.21 -3.22
CA GLN A 41 -9.84 14.43 -3.72
C GLN A 41 -8.97 13.16 -3.60
N VAL A 42 -9.17 12.33 -2.56
CA VAL A 42 -8.50 11.03 -2.45
C VAL A 42 -8.90 10.13 -3.62
N VAL A 43 -10.18 10.08 -3.97
CA VAL A 43 -10.67 9.36 -5.16
C VAL A 43 -9.95 9.88 -6.41
N GLY A 44 -9.95 11.19 -6.64
CA GLY A 44 -9.22 11.80 -7.76
C GLY A 44 -7.74 11.38 -7.81
N ALA A 45 -7.03 11.53 -6.69
CA ALA A 45 -5.61 11.28 -6.60
C ALA A 45 -5.23 9.80 -6.77
N VAL A 46 -5.95 8.90 -6.10
CA VAL A 46 -5.60 7.47 -6.09
C VAL A 46 -6.16 6.76 -7.33
N ALA A 47 -7.42 7.04 -7.68
CA ALA A 47 -8.12 6.30 -8.71
C ALA A 47 -7.75 6.76 -10.13
N PHE A 48 -7.40 8.03 -10.31
CA PHE A 48 -7.22 8.63 -11.64
C PHE A 48 -5.86 9.27 -11.88
N GLN A 49 -5.12 9.66 -10.85
CA GLN A 49 -3.77 10.25 -10.98
C GLN A 49 -2.65 9.28 -10.60
N ASN A 50 -3.00 8.05 -10.20
CA ASN A 50 -2.07 7.05 -9.70
C ASN A 50 -1.13 7.55 -8.60
N ARG A 51 -1.59 8.50 -7.78
CA ARG A 51 -0.78 9.05 -6.69
C ARG A 51 -0.57 7.97 -5.63
N LYS A 52 0.67 7.85 -5.15
CA LYS A 52 1.05 6.97 -4.02
C LYS A 52 1.42 7.81 -2.78
N LEU A 53 1.37 7.19 -1.60
CA LEU A 53 1.77 7.84 -0.35
C LEU A 53 3.29 8.03 -0.35
N ALA A 54 3.75 9.20 0.11
CA ALA A 54 5.18 9.46 0.21
C ALA A 54 5.80 8.64 1.35
N ILE A 55 6.87 7.91 1.05
CA ILE A 55 7.58 7.07 2.02
C ILE A 55 8.75 7.88 2.62
N PRO A 56 8.90 7.94 3.96
CA PRO A 56 10.02 8.64 4.58
C PRO A 56 11.38 8.06 4.16
N PRO A 57 12.42 8.90 3.92
CA PRO A 57 13.74 8.42 3.48
C PRO A 57 14.42 7.41 4.41
N ASN A 58 14.11 7.43 5.71
CA ASN A 58 14.72 6.53 6.71
C ASN A 58 13.95 5.21 6.89
N THR A 59 13.03 4.89 5.97
CA THR A 59 12.28 3.62 6.01
C THR A 59 13.16 2.49 5.49
N SER A 60 13.15 1.34 6.17
CA SER A 60 13.88 0.14 5.73
C SER A 60 13.59 -0.20 4.26
N PRO A 61 14.61 -0.35 3.37
CA PRO A 61 14.39 -0.61 1.95
C PRO A 61 13.51 -1.84 1.66
N LYS A 62 13.56 -2.84 2.54
CA LYS A 62 12.71 -4.03 2.42
C LYS A 62 11.24 -3.74 2.73
N LEU A 63 10.96 -2.84 3.68
CA LEU A 63 9.59 -2.37 3.95
C LEU A 63 9.08 -1.47 2.82
N VAL A 64 9.94 -0.60 2.28
CA VAL A 64 9.63 0.21 1.09
C VAL A 64 9.20 -0.68 -0.06
N SER A 65 10.03 -1.66 -0.43
CA SER A 65 9.73 -2.60 -1.51
C SER A 65 8.44 -3.39 -1.27
N LEU A 66 8.17 -3.80 -0.02
CA LEU A 66 6.92 -4.48 0.31
C LEU A 66 5.70 -3.57 0.12
N MET A 67 5.74 -2.33 0.62
CA MET A 67 4.64 -1.36 0.42
C MET A 67 4.40 -1.06 -1.06
N GLU A 68 5.46 -0.78 -1.81
CA GLU A 68 5.38 -0.51 -3.25
C GLU A 68 4.79 -1.69 -4.03
N SER A 69 5.19 -2.93 -3.70
CA SER A 69 4.61 -4.12 -4.33
C SER A 69 3.13 -4.31 -4.01
N CYS A 70 2.67 -3.93 -2.80
CA CYS A 70 1.26 -3.92 -2.46
C CYS A 70 0.49 -2.86 -3.27
N TRP A 71 1.16 -1.77 -3.64
CA TRP A 71 0.57 -0.65 -4.39
C TRP A 71 0.73 -0.74 -5.91
N ALA A 72 1.16 -1.88 -6.45
CA ALA A 72 1.27 -2.07 -7.89
C ALA A 72 -0.03 -1.72 -8.61
N ASP A 73 0.10 -1.06 -9.77
CA ASP A 73 -1.04 -0.54 -10.55
C ASP A 73 -1.89 -1.68 -11.08
N ASP A 74 -1.24 -2.68 -11.67
CA ASP A 74 -1.86 -3.95 -12.04
C ASP A 74 -2.10 -4.81 -10.78
N PRO A 75 -3.37 -5.11 -10.41
CA PRO A 75 -3.67 -5.95 -9.27
C PRO A 75 -3.00 -7.34 -9.32
N ALA A 76 -2.74 -7.89 -10.51
CA ALA A 76 -2.09 -9.19 -10.66
C ALA A 76 -0.62 -9.18 -10.23
N GLN A 77 0.04 -8.02 -10.24
CA GLN A 77 1.43 -7.86 -9.77
C GLN A 77 1.53 -7.74 -8.25
N ARG A 78 0.42 -7.54 -7.55
CA ARG A 78 0.42 -7.41 -6.09
C ARG A 78 0.65 -8.79 -5.44
N PRO A 79 1.49 -8.88 -4.39
CA PRO A 79 1.81 -10.15 -3.74
C PRO A 79 0.56 -10.80 -3.15
N SER A 80 0.59 -12.12 -2.93
CA SER A 80 -0.42 -12.76 -2.08
C SER A 80 -0.14 -12.41 -0.60
N PHE A 81 -1.16 -12.46 0.26
CA PHE A 81 -0.95 -12.36 1.71
C PHE A 81 0.06 -13.40 2.24
N GLY A 82 0.11 -14.59 1.64
CA GLY A 82 1.12 -15.59 1.98
C GLY A 82 2.55 -15.08 1.74
N ASN A 83 2.80 -14.45 0.58
CA ASN A 83 4.11 -13.85 0.29
C ASN A 83 4.43 -12.66 1.19
N ILE A 84 3.42 -11.84 1.54
CA ILE A 84 3.57 -10.74 2.48
C ILE A 84 4.02 -11.26 3.84
N VAL A 85 3.34 -12.28 4.40
CA VAL A 85 3.69 -12.89 5.69
C VAL A 85 5.10 -13.47 5.68
N ILE A 86 5.49 -14.16 4.59
CA ILE A 86 6.86 -14.69 4.44
C ILE A 86 7.88 -13.55 4.49
N THR A 87 7.61 -12.44 3.80
CA THR A 87 8.49 -11.26 3.76
C THR A 87 8.63 -10.62 5.14
N LEU A 88 7.50 -10.38 5.83
CA LEU A 88 7.49 -9.82 7.18
C LEU A 88 8.22 -10.71 8.19
N LYS A 89 8.04 -12.04 8.12
CA LYS A 89 8.78 -12.98 9.00
C LYS A 89 10.29 -12.92 8.78
N LYS A 90 10.76 -12.72 7.55
CA LYS A 90 12.19 -12.54 7.25
C LYS A 90 12.74 -11.24 7.84
N LEU A 91 11.92 -10.19 7.89
CA LEU A 91 12.29 -8.91 8.51
C LEU A 91 12.44 -9.05 10.02
N LEU A 92 11.50 -9.71 10.69
CA LEU A 92 11.54 -9.93 12.15
C LEU A 92 12.74 -10.78 12.60
N LYS A 93 13.27 -11.62 11.71
CA LYS A 93 14.44 -12.48 11.99
C LYS A 93 15.78 -11.85 11.61
N SER A 94 15.78 -10.67 11.00
CA SER A 94 17.02 -9.96 10.68
C SER A 94 17.57 -9.34 11.98
N PRO A 95 18.84 -9.58 12.36
CA PRO A 95 19.44 -8.91 13.51
C PRO A 95 19.39 -7.39 13.29
N LEU A 96 19.11 -6.65 14.38
CA LEU A 96 19.16 -5.18 14.43
C LEU A 96 20.55 -4.67 14.06
#